data_AF-A0AAU9DQH8-F1
#
_entry.id   AF-A0AAU9DQH8-F1
#
_cell.length_a   1.000
_cell.length_b   1.000
_cell.length_c   1.000
_cell.angle_alpha   90.00
_cell.angle_beta   90.00
_cell.angle_gamma   90.00
#
_symmetry.space_group_name_H-M   'P 1'
#
loop_
_entity.id
_entity.type
_entity.pdbx_description
1 polymer ?
#
loop_
_entity_poly.entity_id
_entity_poly.type
_entity_poly.pdbx_seq_one_letter_code
_entity_poly.pdbx_strand_id
1 'polypeptide(L)'
;MKSEQLIKLEIESLRRDGWNRRALKTLINVINSDNLKDQLIQAHLIGSEIFSLLIEAQFKKSSNYRQVLSFIMGLVTNTNGEIDFSLQAPYHFDPKMGPDNPFLSDFAKWVRQAYFESQRDQGPEYVGLNDQLGCQLQIFRQLIDQQNVRFLINYSQNERTNMYQGLLRYLKNKNIKPKFSVEANFHSKYLKEQGFSRQKNFKIEVENQMSEFIFSLDLGHSIVSQWVRGTRLLPDGTMDLTYNYTDLEQENILDGESFNYGYGGTKFQHRYLDVNQPVVNDVRTKLKAEHRWTSENDWYAVNAGDYADIVRQDSETDILAWDDYQLYVKQDESQLLQKYRDFVDFCRMQNVNKGFADYYKKYGRDRLYNKKLA
;
A
#
# COMPACT_ATOMS: atom_id res chain seq x y z
N MET A 1 -2.24 -35.63 22.23
CA MET A 1 -0.97 -35.09 22.77
C MET A 1 -1.28 -34.29 24.01
N LYS A 2 -0.57 -34.49 25.13
CA LYS A 2 -0.73 -33.65 26.33
C LYS A 2 -0.22 -32.24 26.03
N SER A 3 -0.84 -31.20 26.58
CA SER A 3 -0.49 -29.78 26.34
C SER A 3 1.02 -29.50 26.53
N GLU A 4 1.66 -30.13 27.51
CA GLU A 4 3.11 -30.01 27.75
C GLU A 4 3.96 -30.53 26.59
N GLN A 5 3.53 -31.59 25.91
CA GLN A 5 4.25 -32.17 24.78
C GLN A 5 4.17 -31.26 23.55
N LEU A 6 3.01 -30.62 23.31
CA LEU A 6 2.84 -29.63 22.25
C LEU A 6 3.74 -28.42 22.49
N ILE A 7 3.73 -27.87 23.71
CA ILE A 7 4.59 -26.73 24.08
C ILE A 7 6.06 -27.09 23.88
N LYS A 8 6.49 -28.28 24.30
CA LYS A 8 7.88 -28.71 24.14
C LYS A 8 8.29 -28.79 22.67
N LEU A 9 7.47 -29.39 21.83
CA LEU A 9 7.74 -29.48 20.39
C LEU A 9 7.81 -28.10 19.74
N GLU A 10 6.90 -27.20 20.12
CA GLU A 10 6.87 -25.83 19.61
C GLU A 10 8.13 -25.05 20.00
N ILE A 11 8.54 -25.11 21.27
CA ILE A 11 9.76 -24.47 21.76
C ILE A 11 11.01 -25.01 21.08
N GLU A 12 11.05 -26.32 20.77
CA GLU A 12 12.13 -26.92 19.99
C GLU A 12 12.13 -26.43 18.53
N SER A 13 10.94 -26.23 17.93
CA SER A 13 10.82 -25.67 16.58
C SER A 13 11.29 -24.23 16.51
N LEU A 14 10.74 -23.35 17.34
CA LEU A 14 11.14 -21.95 17.39
C LEU A 14 12.64 -21.78 17.68
N ARG A 15 13.23 -22.66 18.50
CA ARG A 15 14.68 -22.65 18.72
C ARG A 15 15.47 -22.96 17.45
N ARG A 16 15.00 -23.88 16.61
CA ARG A 16 15.64 -24.19 15.30
C ARG A 16 15.52 -22.99 14.35
N ASP A 17 14.44 -22.25 14.43
CA ASP A 17 14.20 -21.03 13.63
C ASP A 17 15.01 -19.82 14.13
N GLY A 18 15.78 -19.97 15.21
CA GLY A 18 16.69 -18.92 15.71
C GLY A 18 16.12 -18.05 16.84
N TRP A 19 14.95 -18.37 17.38
CA TRP A 19 14.41 -17.68 18.56
C TRP A 19 15.27 -17.94 19.81
N ASN A 20 15.63 -16.86 20.50
CA ASN A 20 16.51 -16.91 21.66
C ASN A 20 15.75 -17.23 22.95
N ARG A 21 16.51 -17.50 24.01
CA ARG A 21 15.93 -17.90 25.32
C ARG A 21 14.93 -16.90 25.89
N ARG A 22 15.07 -15.59 25.63
CA ARG A 22 14.13 -14.57 26.14
C ARG A 22 12.80 -14.61 25.39
N ALA A 23 12.83 -14.73 24.07
CA ALA A 23 11.63 -14.92 23.26
C ALA A 23 10.89 -16.20 23.70
N LEU A 24 11.60 -17.32 23.79
CA LEU A 24 11.01 -18.60 24.22
C LEU A 24 10.42 -18.55 25.64
N LYS A 25 11.09 -17.85 26.58
CA LYS A 25 10.54 -17.64 27.93
C LYS A 25 9.29 -16.77 27.90
N THR A 26 9.26 -15.77 27.03
CA THR A 26 8.09 -14.89 26.84
C THR A 26 6.91 -15.70 26.33
N LEU A 27 7.10 -16.57 25.32
CA LEU A 27 6.05 -17.48 24.86
C LEU A 27 5.45 -18.30 26.01
N ILE A 28 6.31 -18.99 26.77
CA ILE A 28 5.87 -19.83 27.89
C ILE A 28 5.05 -19.05 28.93
N ASN A 29 5.37 -17.77 29.15
CA ASN A 29 4.68 -16.94 30.11
C ASN A 29 3.31 -16.43 29.64
N VAL A 30 3.07 -16.34 28.32
CA VAL A 30 1.84 -15.75 27.76
C VAL A 30 0.85 -16.79 27.26
N ILE A 31 1.31 -18.00 26.92
CA ILE A 31 0.42 -19.11 26.53
C ILE A 31 -0.34 -19.66 27.74
N ASN A 32 -1.57 -20.10 27.51
CA ASN A 32 -2.43 -20.73 28.50
C ASN A 32 -3.18 -21.93 27.90
N SER A 33 -3.86 -22.70 28.76
CA SER A 33 -4.55 -23.92 28.34
C SER A 33 -5.73 -23.69 27.42
N ASP A 34 -6.41 -22.54 27.56
CA ASP A 34 -7.76 -22.34 27.03
C ASP A 34 -7.74 -22.13 25.52
N ASN A 35 -6.66 -21.55 24.98
CA ASN A 35 -6.47 -21.32 23.54
C ASN A 35 -5.07 -21.72 23.06
N LEU A 36 -4.47 -22.72 23.70
CA LEU A 36 -3.06 -23.08 23.48
C LEU A 36 -2.69 -23.24 22.01
N LYS A 37 -3.48 -23.98 21.22
CA LYS A 37 -3.16 -24.22 19.80
C LYS A 37 -3.11 -22.94 18.99
N ASP A 38 -4.10 -22.08 19.14
CA ASP A 38 -4.18 -20.81 18.42
C ASP A 38 -3.04 -19.87 18.84
N GLN A 39 -2.67 -19.90 20.12
CA GLN A 39 -1.55 -19.12 20.64
C GLN A 39 -0.20 -19.60 20.09
N LEU A 40 -0.01 -20.92 19.96
CA LEU A 40 1.21 -21.45 19.33
C LEU A 40 1.25 -21.13 17.84
N ILE A 41 0.11 -21.17 17.14
CA ILE A 41 0.02 -20.73 15.73
C ILE A 41 0.39 -19.25 15.61
N GLN A 42 -0.10 -18.38 16.49
CA GLN A 42 0.24 -16.96 16.48
C GLN A 42 1.77 -16.69 16.61
N ALA A 43 2.55 -17.59 17.22
CA ALA A 43 4.01 -17.44 17.24
C ALA A 43 4.65 -17.44 15.84
N HIS A 44 3.92 -17.91 14.82
CA HIS A 44 4.34 -17.96 13.41
C HIS A 44 3.61 -16.94 12.52
N LEU A 45 2.63 -16.21 13.07
CA LEU A 45 1.84 -15.24 12.32
C LEU A 45 2.41 -13.83 12.49
N ILE A 46 3.07 -13.32 11.47
CA ILE A 46 3.63 -11.96 11.44
C ILE A 46 2.50 -10.94 11.61
N GLY A 47 2.64 -10.06 12.59
CA GLY A 47 1.62 -9.06 12.93
C GLY A 47 0.59 -9.52 13.96
N SER A 48 0.65 -10.77 14.42
CA SER A 48 -0.14 -11.23 15.58
C SER A 48 0.46 -10.73 16.89
N GLU A 49 -0.35 -10.78 17.96
CA GLU A 49 0.06 -10.33 19.30
C GLU A 49 1.26 -11.14 19.83
N ILE A 50 1.21 -12.46 19.73
CA ILE A 50 2.29 -13.31 20.24
C ILE A 50 3.57 -13.10 19.44
N PHE A 51 3.52 -13.10 18.11
CA PHE A 51 4.71 -12.85 17.29
C PHE A 51 5.38 -11.52 17.65
N SER A 52 4.60 -10.45 17.81
CA SER A 52 5.11 -9.13 18.21
C SER A 52 5.80 -9.17 19.58
N LEU A 53 5.23 -9.85 20.57
CA LEU A 53 5.86 -10.05 21.88
C LEU A 53 7.18 -10.85 21.78
N LEU A 54 7.23 -11.85 20.91
CA LEU A 54 8.46 -12.62 20.70
C LEU A 54 9.55 -11.77 20.06
N ILE A 55 9.23 -10.96 19.04
CA ILE A 55 10.19 -10.05 18.41
C ILE A 55 10.72 -9.03 19.43
N GLU A 56 9.86 -8.43 20.23
CA GLU A 56 10.28 -7.50 21.29
C GLU A 56 11.18 -8.19 22.33
N ALA A 57 10.89 -9.43 22.70
CA ALA A 57 11.73 -10.18 23.64
C ALA A 57 13.05 -10.67 23.01
N GLN A 58 13.04 -10.98 21.71
CA GLN A 58 14.21 -11.40 20.93
C GLN A 58 15.26 -10.28 20.92
N PHE A 59 14.84 -9.04 20.70
CA PHE A 59 15.71 -7.89 20.50
C PHE A 59 15.58 -6.87 21.63
N LYS A 60 16.68 -6.60 22.35
CA LYS A 60 16.69 -5.51 23.34
C LYS A 60 16.48 -4.16 22.64
N LYS A 61 16.03 -3.14 23.39
CA LYS A 61 15.95 -1.73 22.92
C LYS A 61 17.24 -1.16 22.30
N SER A 62 18.40 -1.81 22.47
CA SER A 62 19.70 -1.43 21.91
C SER A 62 20.14 -2.29 20.71
N SER A 63 19.28 -3.15 20.18
CA SER A 63 19.62 -4.02 19.05
C SER A 63 19.79 -3.22 17.76
N ASN A 64 20.73 -3.66 16.91
CA ASN A 64 20.89 -3.12 15.56
C ASN A 64 19.64 -3.49 14.73
N TYR A 65 18.92 -2.50 14.21
CA TYR A 65 17.69 -2.73 13.44
C TYR A 65 17.91 -3.59 12.19
N ARG A 66 19.11 -3.59 11.59
CA ARG A 66 19.44 -4.53 10.50
C ARG A 66 19.38 -5.98 10.97
N GLN A 67 19.77 -6.29 12.21
CA GLN A 67 19.67 -7.65 12.76
C GLN A 67 18.21 -8.06 12.96
N VAL A 68 17.36 -7.13 13.40
CA VAL A 68 15.90 -7.37 13.53
C VAL A 68 15.31 -7.71 12.17
N LEU A 69 15.58 -6.88 11.17
CA LEU A 69 15.10 -7.06 9.80
C LEU A 69 15.64 -8.35 9.17
N SER A 70 16.94 -8.61 9.27
CA SER A 70 17.55 -9.86 8.77
C SER A 70 16.96 -11.10 9.43
N PHE A 71 16.64 -11.05 10.71
CA PHE A 71 15.98 -12.16 11.39
C PHE A 71 14.58 -12.40 10.83
N ILE A 72 13.75 -11.36 10.70
CA ILE A 72 12.41 -11.48 10.12
C ILE A 72 12.48 -11.98 8.68
N MET A 73 13.40 -11.45 7.86
CA MET A 73 13.61 -11.94 6.49
C MET A 73 14.03 -13.41 6.48
N GLY A 74 14.88 -13.83 7.42
CA GLY A 74 15.30 -15.22 7.56
C GLY A 74 14.16 -16.18 7.88
N LEU A 75 13.15 -15.76 8.66
CA LEU A 75 11.97 -16.57 8.97
C LEU A 75 11.09 -16.84 7.74
N VAL A 76 11.09 -15.92 6.77
CA VAL A 76 10.25 -15.97 5.56
C VAL A 76 11.04 -16.33 4.32
N THR A 77 12.30 -16.73 4.45
CA THR A 77 13.15 -17.11 3.32
C THR A 77 13.28 -18.64 3.28
N ASN A 78 12.96 -19.24 2.13
CA ASN A 78 13.08 -20.68 1.92
C ASN A 78 14.54 -21.11 1.75
N THR A 79 14.78 -22.41 1.59
CA THR A 79 16.13 -22.99 1.42
C THR A 79 16.87 -22.52 0.17
N ASN A 80 16.16 -21.96 -0.81
CA ASN A 80 16.74 -21.42 -2.04
C ASN A 80 17.15 -19.94 -1.88
N GLY A 81 16.89 -19.33 -0.72
CA GLY A 81 17.19 -17.91 -0.48
C GLY A 81 16.09 -16.97 -0.98
N GLU A 82 14.92 -17.48 -1.34
CA GLU A 82 13.79 -16.71 -1.85
C GLU A 82 12.74 -16.50 -0.75
N ILE A 83 12.10 -15.33 -0.75
CA ILE A 83 11.01 -15.05 0.19
C ILE A 83 9.80 -15.92 -0.18
N ASP A 84 9.33 -16.74 0.76
CA ASP A 84 8.21 -17.67 0.63
C ASP A 84 7.10 -17.29 1.61
N PHE A 85 5.98 -16.85 1.07
CA PHE A 85 4.73 -16.57 1.79
C PHE A 85 3.58 -17.46 1.30
N SER A 86 3.91 -18.61 0.71
CA SER A 86 2.92 -19.63 0.37
C SER A 86 2.19 -20.08 1.65
N LEU A 87 0.99 -20.64 1.50
CA LEU A 87 0.23 -21.17 2.64
C LEU A 87 0.94 -22.33 3.36
N GLN A 88 1.99 -22.89 2.75
CA GLN A 88 2.82 -23.94 3.32
C GLN A 88 4.08 -23.40 4.02
N ALA A 89 4.35 -22.10 3.90
CA ALA A 89 5.46 -21.45 4.57
C ALA A 89 5.24 -21.50 6.10
N PRO A 90 6.28 -21.79 6.89
CA PRO A 90 6.16 -21.84 8.34
C PRO A 90 5.69 -20.50 8.92
N TYR A 91 6.16 -19.39 8.36
CA TYR A 91 5.79 -18.03 8.75
C TYR A 91 5.03 -17.33 7.62
N HIS A 92 3.95 -16.65 7.97
CA HIS A 92 3.16 -15.82 7.06
C HIS A 92 2.47 -14.70 7.84
N PHE A 93 1.84 -13.75 7.15
CA PHE A 93 1.09 -12.69 7.83
C PHE A 93 -0.13 -13.25 8.56
N ASP A 94 -0.44 -12.68 9.72
CA ASP A 94 -1.72 -12.93 10.40
C ASP A 94 -2.86 -12.49 9.44
N PRO A 95 -3.81 -13.39 9.10
CA PRO A 95 -4.97 -13.03 8.29
C PRO A 95 -5.81 -11.86 8.85
N LYS A 96 -5.70 -11.59 10.17
CA LYS A 96 -6.35 -10.47 10.86
C LYS A 96 -5.51 -9.20 10.91
N MET A 97 -4.27 -9.23 10.39
CA MET A 97 -3.43 -8.04 10.28
C MET A 97 -4.05 -7.07 9.27
N GLY A 98 -4.74 -6.05 9.80
CA GLY A 98 -5.26 -4.94 9.03
C GLY A 98 -4.22 -3.84 8.76
N PRO A 99 -4.55 -2.85 7.93
CA PRO A 99 -3.61 -1.83 7.44
C PRO A 99 -3.16 -0.80 8.49
N ASP A 100 -3.75 -0.82 9.68
CA ASP A 100 -3.39 -0.03 10.86
C ASP A 100 -2.58 -0.82 11.90
N ASN A 101 -2.27 -2.10 11.65
CA ASN A 101 -1.65 -2.97 12.63
C ASN A 101 -0.30 -2.38 13.14
N PRO A 102 -0.04 -2.39 14.46
CA PRO A 102 1.19 -1.83 15.04
C PRO A 102 2.48 -2.36 14.42
N PHE A 103 2.52 -3.65 14.05
CA PHE A 103 3.69 -4.28 13.43
C PHE A 103 4.14 -3.51 12.18
N LEU A 104 3.21 -3.00 11.38
CA LEU A 104 3.52 -2.24 10.18
C LEU A 104 4.31 -0.97 10.51
N SER A 105 3.85 -0.22 11.52
CA SER A 105 4.53 1.02 11.96
C SER A 105 5.92 0.73 12.53
N ASP A 106 6.03 -0.31 13.35
CA ASP A 106 7.30 -0.74 13.95
C ASP A 106 8.28 -1.23 12.89
N PHE A 107 7.81 -2.06 11.95
CA PHE A 107 8.63 -2.57 10.86
C PHE A 107 9.16 -1.45 9.97
N ALA A 108 8.29 -0.53 9.56
CA ALA A 108 8.70 0.65 8.79
C ALA A 108 9.72 1.51 9.57
N LYS A 109 9.52 1.66 10.89
CA LYS A 109 10.50 2.34 11.75
C LYS A 109 11.84 1.61 11.77
N TRP A 110 11.87 0.29 11.87
CA TRP A 110 13.12 -0.48 11.84
C TRP A 110 13.84 -0.30 10.50
N VAL A 111 13.14 -0.31 9.37
CA VAL A 111 13.73 -0.04 8.05
C VAL A 111 14.32 1.36 7.98
N ARG A 112 13.58 2.39 8.40
CA ARG A 112 14.08 3.78 8.45
C ARG A 112 15.33 3.90 9.33
N GLN A 113 15.34 3.28 10.50
CA GLN A 113 16.48 3.35 11.40
C GLN A 113 17.71 2.60 10.84
N ALA A 114 17.47 1.46 10.19
CA ALA A 114 18.50 0.63 9.60
C ALA A 114 19.20 1.28 8.40
N TYR A 115 18.43 1.91 7.51
CA TYR A 115 18.95 2.44 6.25
C TYR A 115 19.11 3.95 6.27
N PHE A 116 18.18 4.68 6.88
CA PHE A 116 18.11 6.14 6.77
C PHE A 116 18.85 6.87 7.89
N GLU A 117 18.51 6.59 9.15
CA GLU A 117 19.09 7.33 10.28
C GLU A 117 20.56 6.96 10.53
N SER A 118 20.93 5.70 10.28
CA SER A 118 22.32 5.23 10.37
C SER A 118 23.26 5.88 9.35
N GLN A 119 22.73 6.46 8.28
CA GLN A 119 23.51 7.07 7.18
C GLN A 119 23.29 8.59 7.05
N ARG A 120 22.57 9.23 7.98
CA ARG A 120 22.27 10.66 7.95
C ARG A 120 23.52 11.55 7.84
N ASP A 121 24.66 11.07 8.34
CA ASP A 121 25.94 11.79 8.33
C ASP A 121 26.78 11.57 7.05
N GLN A 122 26.38 10.67 6.14
CA GLN A 122 27.15 10.32 4.93
C GLN A 122 26.90 11.23 3.71
N GLY A 123 26.07 12.27 3.86
CA GLY A 123 25.82 13.24 2.78
C GLY A 123 25.00 12.66 1.60
N PRO A 124 25.01 13.30 0.42
CA PRO A 124 24.10 13.02 -0.70
C PRO A 124 24.31 11.66 -1.41
N GLU A 125 25.28 10.85 -1.00
CA GLU A 125 25.51 9.48 -1.51
C GLU A 125 24.64 8.44 -0.80
N TYR A 126 23.40 8.81 -0.46
CA TYR A 126 22.47 7.86 0.15
C TYR A 126 22.07 6.77 -0.85
N VAL A 127 22.44 5.53 -0.54
CA VAL A 127 22.30 4.39 -1.48
C VAL A 127 20.94 3.71 -1.38
N GLY A 128 20.04 4.08 -0.46
CA GLY A 128 18.72 3.44 -0.35
C GLY A 128 18.78 1.94 -0.07
N LEU A 129 17.75 1.20 -0.49
CA LEU A 129 17.63 -0.25 -0.29
C LEU A 129 18.46 -1.06 -1.32
N ASN A 130 19.71 -0.68 -1.58
CA ASN A 130 20.51 -1.23 -2.69
C ASN A 130 21.39 -2.44 -2.34
N ASP A 131 21.30 -2.99 -1.13
CA ASP A 131 21.98 -4.22 -0.75
C ASP A 131 21.02 -5.42 -0.70
N GLN A 132 21.54 -6.63 -0.48
CA GLN A 132 20.75 -7.86 -0.48
C GLN A 132 19.54 -7.80 0.47
N LEU A 133 19.75 -7.29 1.69
CA LEU A 133 18.66 -7.11 2.66
C LEU A 133 17.66 -6.06 2.17
N GLY A 134 18.12 -4.98 1.54
CA GLY A 134 17.27 -3.96 0.93
C GLY A 134 16.38 -4.51 -0.18
N CYS A 135 16.92 -5.34 -1.06
CA CYS A 135 16.14 -6.04 -2.09
C CYS A 135 15.07 -6.96 -1.48
N GLN A 136 15.42 -7.71 -0.43
CA GLN A 136 14.45 -8.54 0.32
C GLN A 136 13.34 -7.69 0.95
N LEU A 137 13.69 -6.56 1.56
CA LEU A 137 12.73 -5.63 2.15
C LEU A 137 11.81 -5.02 1.09
N GLN A 138 12.30 -4.77 -0.12
CA GLN A 138 11.47 -4.27 -1.22
C GLN A 138 10.45 -5.32 -1.69
N ILE A 139 10.82 -6.60 -1.73
CA ILE A 139 9.88 -7.70 -2.01
C ILE A 139 8.89 -7.85 -0.85
N PHE A 140 9.36 -7.82 0.39
CA PHE A 140 8.51 -7.91 1.58
C PHE A 140 7.46 -6.79 1.62
N ARG A 141 7.82 -5.58 1.18
CA ARG A 141 6.89 -4.45 1.03
C ARG A 141 5.70 -4.78 0.13
N GLN A 142 5.96 -5.41 -1.02
CA GLN A 142 4.91 -5.87 -1.94
C GLN A 142 4.02 -6.95 -1.32
N LEU A 143 4.57 -7.79 -0.45
CA LEU A 143 3.79 -8.80 0.27
C LEU A 143 2.92 -8.19 1.38
N ILE A 144 3.37 -7.10 2.02
CA ILE A 144 2.52 -6.29 2.89
C ILE A 144 1.35 -5.70 2.10
N ASP A 145 1.61 -5.19 0.89
CA ASP A 145 0.54 -4.70 -0.01
C ASP A 145 -0.48 -5.79 -0.30
N GLN A 146 -0.01 -6.98 -0.68
CA GLN A 146 -0.87 -8.15 -0.90
C GLN A 146 -1.73 -8.48 0.31
N GLN A 147 -1.12 -8.46 1.50
CA GLN A 147 -1.83 -8.74 2.75
C GLN A 147 -2.87 -7.67 3.07
N ASN A 148 -2.57 -6.38 2.89
CA ASN A 148 -3.52 -5.30 3.09
C ASN A 148 -4.74 -5.44 2.16
N VAL A 149 -4.50 -5.79 0.89
CA VAL A 149 -5.55 -6.06 -0.09
C VAL A 149 -6.37 -7.29 0.29
N ARG A 150 -5.72 -8.41 0.67
CA ARG A 150 -6.40 -9.64 1.13
C ARG A 150 -7.26 -9.40 2.36
N PHE A 151 -6.74 -8.67 3.34
CA PHE A 151 -7.50 -8.24 4.50
C PHE A 151 -8.76 -7.49 4.09
N LEU A 152 -8.63 -6.52 3.18
CA LEU A 152 -9.76 -5.72 2.72
C LEU A 152 -10.79 -6.53 1.93
N ILE A 153 -10.35 -7.48 1.09
CA ILE A 153 -11.24 -8.42 0.39
C ILE A 153 -12.07 -9.19 1.42
N ASN A 154 -11.42 -9.83 2.40
CA ASN A 154 -12.08 -10.63 3.41
C ASN A 154 -13.04 -9.79 4.27
N TYR A 155 -12.59 -8.62 4.71
CA TYR A 155 -13.41 -7.69 5.49
C TYR A 155 -14.66 -7.28 4.73
N SER A 156 -14.51 -6.89 3.46
CA SER A 156 -15.61 -6.43 2.61
C SER A 156 -16.61 -7.54 2.29
N GLN A 157 -16.14 -8.77 2.07
CA GLN A 157 -17.00 -9.94 1.91
C GLN A 157 -17.85 -10.21 3.16
N ASN A 158 -17.23 -10.19 4.34
CA ASN A 158 -17.91 -10.40 5.61
C ASN A 158 -18.95 -9.30 5.89
N GLU A 159 -18.60 -8.05 5.60
CA GLU A 159 -19.48 -6.89 5.78
C GLU A 159 -20.50 -6.68 4.64
N ARG A 160 -20.41 -7.48 3.57
CA ARG A 160 -21.24 -7.40 2.36
C ARG A 160 -21.19 -6.02 1.69
N THR A 161 -19.99 -5.46 1.60
CA THR A 161 -19.73 -4.17 0.95
C THR A 161 -18.76 -4.35 -0.23
N ASN A 162 -18.66 -3.34 -1.11
CA ASN A 162 -17.49 -3.27 -1.98
C ASN A 162 -16.23 -2.89 -1.17
N MET A 163 -15.03 -3.00 -1.76
CA MET A 163 -13.77 -2.75 -1.05
C MET A 163 -13.59 -1.30 -0.58
N TYR A 164 -14.04 -0.32 -1.36
CA TYR A 164 -14.00 1.08 -0.95
C TYR A 164 -14.85 1.32 0.32
N GLN A 165 -16.11 0.87 0.30
CA GLN A 165 -17.03 0.93 1.44
C GLN A 165 -16.52 0.10 2.62
N GLY A 166 -15.90 -1.05 2.36
CA GLY A 166 -15.30 -1.91 3.36
C GLY A 166 -14.16 -1.18 4.09
N LEU A 167 -13.31 -0.46 3.37
CA LEU A 167 -12.22 0.32 3.95
C LEU A 167 -12.79 1.45 4.82
N LEU A 168 -13.74 2.25 4.30
CA LEU A 168 -14.34 3.34 5.09
C LEU A 168 -15.01 2.82 6.36
N ARG A 169 -15.73 1.69 6.28
CA ARG A 169 -16.35 1.05 7.44
C ARG A 169 -15.30 0.56 8.44
N TYR A 170 -14.23 -0.09 7.94
CA TYR A 170 -13.13 -0.55 8.78
C TYR A 170 -12.50 0.60 9.57
N LEU A 171 -12.12 1.67 8.87
CA LEU A 171 -11.50 2.85 9.48
C LEU A 171 -12.43 3.50 10.49
N LYS A 172 -13.73 3.64 10.15
CA LYS A 172 -14.75 4.15 11.08
C LYS A 172 -14.86 3.29 12.35
N ASN A 173 -14.91 1.97 12.21
CA ASN A 173 -14.99 1.04 13.36
C ASN A 173 -13.76 1.12 14.27
N LYS A 174 -12.62 1.54 13.73
CA LYS A 174 -11.37 1.75 14.45
C LYS A 174 -11.17 3.19 14.94
N ASN A 175 -12.13 4.09 14.70
CA ASN A 175 -12.01 5.54 14.94
C ASN A 175 -10.80 6.18 14.22
N ILE A 176 -10.43 5.64 13.07
CA ILE A 176 -9.36 6.16 12.21
C ILE A 176 -9.97 7.04 11.14
N LYS A 177 -9.42 8.24 10.94
CA LYS A 177 -9.88 9.13 9.87
C LYS A 177 -9.19 8.77 8.54
N PRO A 178 -9.95 8.50 7.45
CA PRO A 178 -9.35 8.32 6.14
C PRO A 178 -8.74 9.63 5.66
N LYS A 179 -7.56 9.57 5.04
CA LYS A 179 -6.94 10.71 4.37
C LYS A 179 -7.00 10.50 2.87
N PHE A 180 -7.72 11.34 2.15
CA PHE A 180 -7.87 11.25 0.70
C PHE A 180 -6.66 11.87 -0.03
N SER A 181 -5.47 11.39 0.31
CA SER A 181 -4.17 11.98 0.01
C SER A 181 -4.07 12.70 -1.34
N VAL A 182 -3.63 13.95 -1.25
CA VAL A 182 -3.29 14.85 -2.35
C VAL A 182 -2.01 14.37 -3.05
N GLU A 183 -1.89 14.60 -4.36
CA GLU A 183 -0.87 13.99 -5.26
C GLU A 183 -1.30 12.62 -5.83
N ALA A 184 -2.59 12.44 -6.16
CA ALA A 184 -3.06 11.21 -6.82
C ALA A 184 -2.67 11.12 -8.31
N ASN A 185 -1.97 12.11 -8.87
CA ASN A 185 -1.49 12.11 -10.26
C ASN A 185 -0.51 10.96 -10.55
N PHE A 186 0.24 10.54 -9.55
CA PHE A 186 1.14 9.38 -9.65
C PHE A 186 0.41 8.04 -9.80
N HIS A 187 -0.89 8.01 -9.53
CA HIS A 187 -1.77 6.85 -9.60
C HIS A 187 -2.81 6.97 -10.72
N SER A 188 -2.62 7.84 -11.70
CA SER A 188 -3.43 7.88 -12.93
C SER A 188 -2.49 7.82 -14.14
N LYS A 189 -1.77 6.71 -14.27
CA LYS A 189 -0.78 6.54 -15.34
C LYS A 189 -1.46 6.46 -16.71
N TYR A 190 -0.77 6.96 -17.72
CA TYR A 190 -1.22 6.84 -19.10
C TYR A 190 -0.04 6.53 -20.02
N LEU A 191 -0.34 5.89 -21.15
CA LEU A 191 0.61 5.70 -22.23
C LEU A 191 0.92 7.03 -22.89
N LYS A 192 2.21 7.37 -23.01
CA LYS A 192 2.65 8.66 -23.57
C LYS A 192 2.03 8.98 -24.94
N GLU A 193 1.84 7.96 -25.77
CA GLU A 193 1.25 8.10 -27.11
C GLU A 193 -0.26 8.40 -27.11
N GLN A 194 -0.98 8.02 -26.04
CA GLN A 194 -2.41 8.28 -25.88
C GLN A 194 -2.69 9.65 -25.26
N GLY A 195 -1.71 10.19 -24.52
CA GLY A 195 -1.86 11.45 -23.78
C GLY A 195 -2.76 11.32 -22.55
N PHE A 196 -2.76 12.37 -21.73
CA PHE A 196 -3.60 12.42 -20.55
C PHE A 196 -5.05 12.75 -20.90
N SER A 197 -5.99 12.04 -20.26
CA SER A 197 -7.43 12.30 -20.39
C SER A 197 -7.96 13.02 -19.16
N ARG A 198 -8.12 12.28 -18.06
CA ARG A 198 -8.65 12.74 -16.77
C ARG A 198 -7.99 11.98 -15.64
N GLN A 199 -8.15 12.45 -14.41
CA GLN A 199 -7.88 11.61 -13.25
C GLN A 199 -8.75 10.35 -13.31
N LYS A 200 -8.11 9.18 -13.22
CA LYS A 200 -8.78 7.88 -13.23
C LYS A 200 -8.93 7.29 -11.85
N ASN A 201 -7.96 7.55 -10.97
CA ASN A 201 -7.91 6.94 -9.64
C ASN A 201 -7.68 8.00 -8.55
N PHE A 202 -8.10 7.68 -7.34
CA PHE A 202 -7.87 8.45 -6.13
C PHE A 202 -7.25 7.57 -5.04
N LYS A 203 -6.56 8.21 -4.10
CA LYS A 203 -5.84 7.53 -3.02
C LYS A 203 -6.53 7.75 -1.67
N ILE A 204 -6.56 6.72 -0.83
CA ILE A 204 -6.93 6.79 0.58
C ILE A 204 -5.77 6.24 1.43
N GLU A 205 -5.19 7.09 2.27
CA GLU A 205 -4.19 6.70 3.27
C GLU A 205 -4.85 6.41 4.61
N VAL A 206 -4.34 5.38 5.28
CA VAL A 206 -4.64 5.09 6.69
C VAL A 206 -3.82 6.03 7.57
N GLU A 207 -4.34 6.46 8.73
CA GLU A 207 -3.77 7.54 9.55
C GLU A 207 -2.28 7.37 9.93
N ASN A 208 -1.77 6.14 10.00
CA ASN A 208 -0.36 5.84 10.22
C ASN A 208 0.56 6.23 9.03
N GLN A 209 -0.01 6.63 7.89
CA GLN A 209 0.64 7.00 6.61
C GLN A 209 1.55 5.90 6.03
N MET A 210 1.38 4.66 6.50
CA MET A 210 2.15 3.54 6.00
C MET A 210 1.37 2.79 4.95
N SER A 211 0.06 2.58 5.12
CA SER A 211 -0.77 1.89 4.12
C SER A 211 -1.63 2.86 3.33
N GLU A 212 -1.57 2.73 2.00
CA GLU A 212 -2.35 3.53 1.07
C GLU A 212 -3.12 2.62 0.11
N PHE A 213 -4.37 2.95 -0.19
CA PHE A 213 -5.21 2.20 -1.11
C PHE A 213 -5.61 3.09 -2.29
N ILE A 214 -5.53 2.54 -3.49
CA ILE A 214 -5.88 3.24 -4.73
C ILE A 214 -7.22 2.70 -5.22
N PHE A 215 -8.14 3.60 -5.52
CA PHE A 215 -9.47 3.26 -6.02
C PHE A 215 -9.74 3.98 -7.31
N SER A 216 -10.43 3.31 -8.24
CA SER A 216 -10.92 3.94 -9.45
C SER A 216 -12.01 4.97 -9.12
N LEU A 217 -11.97 6.11 -9.79
CA LEU A 217 -13.03 7.10 -9.80
C LEU A 217 -14.23 6.68 -10.64
N ASP A 218 -14.11 5.61 -11.42
CA ASP A 218 -15.25 5.05 -12.14
C ASP A 218 -16.27 4.47 -11.14
N LEU A 219 -17.53 4.39 -11.58
CA LEU A 219 -18.62 3.91 -10.73
C LEU A 219 -18.30 2.55 -10.12
N GLY A 220 -18.52 2.45 -8.80
CA GLY A 220 -18.29 1.23 -8.02
C GLY A 220 -16.93 1.19 -7.31
N HIS A 221 -16.04 2.16 -7.54
CA HIS A 221 -14.80 2.38 -6.78
C HIS A 221 -14.03 1.11 -6.47
N SER A 222 -13.80 0.33 -7.52
CA SER A 222 -12.97 -0.85 -7.44
C SER A 222 -11.53 -0.48 -7.07
N ILE A 223 -10.91 -1.31 -6.23
CA ILE A 223 -9.49 -1.16 -5.91
C ILE A 223 -8.65 -1.32 -7.18
N VAL A 224 -7.65 -0.45 -7.32
CA VAL A 224 -6.61 -0.52 -8.33
C VAL A 224 -5.40 -1.11 -7.64
N SER A 225 -5.15 -2.38 -7.95
CA SER A 225 -4.12 -3.17 -7.30
C SER A 225 -3.58 -4.19 -8.27
N GLN A 226 -2.27 -4.40 -8.21
CA GLN A 226 -1.65 -5.50 -8.92
C GLN A 226 -2.25 -6.84 -8.46
N TRP A 227 -2.56 -7.01 -7.18
CA TRP A 227 -3.09 -8.24 -6.60
C TRP A 227 -4.56 -8.54 -6.91
N VAL A 228 -5.30 -7.58 -7.48
CA VAL A 228 -6.71 -7.76 -7.87
C VAL A 228 -6.90 -7.69 -9.38
N ARG A 229 -6.18 -6.79 -10.05
CA ARG A 229 -6.44 -6.41 -11.46
C ARG A 229 -5.21 -6.45 -12.37
N GLY A 230 -4.02 -6.67 -11.81
CA GLY A 230 -2.76 -6.51 -12.55
C GLY A 230 -1.96 -7.79 -12.73
N THR A 231 -1.95 -8.70 -11.76
CA THR A 231 -1.03 -9.85 -11.75
C THR A 231 -1.71 -11.16 -12.05
N ARG A 232 -1.06 -11.96 -12.89
CA ARG A 232 -1.33 -13.38 -13.01
C ARG A 232 -0.40 -14.07 -12.03
N LEU A 233 -0.95 -14.61 -10.95
CA LEU A 233 -0.18 -15.40 -9.99
C LEU A 233 -0.07 -16.83 -10.50
N LEU A 234 1.13 -17.39 -10.42
CA LEU A 234 1.36 -18.82 -10.58
C LEU A 234 0.70 -19.58 -9.42
N PRO A 235 0.46 -20.90 -9.54
CA PRO A 235 -0.18 -21.70 -8.49
C PRO A 235 0.53 -21.67 -7.13
N ASP A 236 1.83 -21.35 -7.11
CA ASP A 236 2.64 -21.16 -5.91
C ASP A 236 2.52 -19.75 -5.29
N GLY A 237 1.73 -18.86 -5.89
CA GLY A 237 1.51 -17.49 -5.43
C GLY A 237 2.54 -16.47 -5.92
N THR A 238 3.53 -16.89 -6.72
CA THR A 238 4.52 -15.97 -7.33
C THR A 238 3.94 -15.26 -8.55
N MET A 239 4.50 -14.10 -8.93
CA MET A 239 4.07 -13.39 -10.13
C MET A 239 4.58 -14.09 -11.39
N ASP A 240 3.70 -14.26 -12.38
CA ASP A 240 4.11 -14.71 -13.71
C ASP A 240 4.89 -13.61 -14.42
N LEU A 241 6.23 -13.74 -14.42
CA LEU A 241 7.15 -12.84 -15.10
C LEU A 241 7.29 -13.13 -16.60
N THR A 242 6.66 -14.20 -17.10
CA THR A 242 6.73 -14.65 -18.50
C THR A 242 5.54 -14.18 -19.33
N TYR A 243 4.53 -13.60 -18.68
CA TYR A 243 3.30 -13.18 -19.35
C TYR A 243 3.41 -11.82 -20.01
N ASN A 244 2.81 -11.70 -21.20
CA ASN A 244 2.62 -10.41 -21.88
C ASN A 244 1.38 -9.72 -21.29
N TYR A 245 1.61 -8.83 -20.33
CA TYR A 245 0.55 -8.02 -19.70
C TYR A 245 -0.05 -7.04 -20.73
N THR A 246 -1.38 -6.97 -20.76
CA THR A 246 -2.12 -5.94 -21.52
C THR A 246 -1.87 -4.55 -20.95
N ASP A 247 -2.11 -3.50 -21.72
CA ASP A 247 -1.92 -2.12 -21.25
C ASP A 247 -2.73 -1.82 -19.98
N LEU A 248 -3.95 -2.34 -19.86
CA LEU A 248 -4.76 -2.18 -18.64
C LEU A 248 -4.16 -2.92 -17.43
N GLU A 249 -3.62 -4.13 -17.62
CA GLU A 249 -2.93 -4.84 -16.54
C GLU A 249 -1.66 -4.10 -16.11
N GLN A 250 -0.89 -3.57 -17.07
CA GLN A 250 0.30 -2.76 -16.80
C GLN A 250 -0.04 -1.48 -16.04
N GLU A 251 -1.11 -0.78 -16.44
CA GLU A 251 -1.65 0.39 -15.74
C GLU A 251 -1.94 0.05 -14.27
N ASN A 252 -2.69 -1.04 -14.02
CA ASN A 252 -3.02 -1.48 -12.66
C ASN A 252 -1.78 -1.87 -11.83
N ILE A 253 -0.75 -2.46 -12.44
CA ILE A 253 0.52 -2.76 -11.74
C ILE A 253 1.26 -1.48 -11.37
N LEU A 254 1.26 -0.47 -12.26
CA LEU A 254 1.98 0.78 -12.04
C LEU A 254 1.27 1.70 -11.05
N ASP A 255 -0.05 1.79 -11.13
CA ASP A 255 -0.92 2.64 -10.30
C ASP A 255 -1.26 2.03 -8.94
N GLY A 256 -1.00 0.74 -8.72
CA GLY A 256 -1.40 0.02 -7.51
C GLY A 256 -0.89 0.58 -6.18
N GLU A 257 -1.50 0.08 -5.10
CA GLU A 257 -1.25 0.41 -3.69
C GLU A 257 0.22 0.41 -3.27
N SER A 258 0.45 1.03 -2.11
CA SER A 258 1.78 1.12 -1.54
C SER A 258 1.72 1.09 -0.02
N PHE A 259 2.55 0.22 0.54
CA PHE A 259 3.04 0.30 1.89
C PHE A 259 4.31 1.12 1.91
N ASN A 260 4.35 2.24 2.62
CA ASN A 260 5.51 3.12 2.67
C ASN A 260 6.37 2.83 3.90
N TYR A 261 7.69 2.74 3.71
CA TYR A 261 8.65 2.79 4.80
C TYR A 261 8.95 4.23 5.20
N GLY A 262 8.95 5.19 4.28
CA GLY A 262 9.14 6.61 4.59
C GLY A 262 7.90 7.25 5.22
N TYR A 263 8.07 8.29 6.04
CA TYR A 263 6.94 9.13 6.44
C TYR A 263 6.46 9.99 5.28
N GLY A 264 5.13 10.11 5.10
CA GLY A 264 4.44 10.89 4.06
C GLY A 264 4.65 12.41 4.06
N GLY A 265 5.68 12.93 4.74
CA GLY A 265 6.02 14.35 4.79
C GLY A 265 7.50 14.67 4.53
N THR A 266 8.38 13.67 4.53
CA THR A 266 9.80 13.86 4.19
C THR A 266 10.05 13.32 2.80
N LYS A 267 9.95 14.19 1.79
CA LYS A 267 10.20 13.86 0.36
C LYS A 267 11.49 13.07 0.16
N PHE A 268 12.49 13.32 1.00
CA PHE A 268 13.76 12.62 0.95
C PHE A 268 13.66 11.15 1.42
N GLN A 269 13.07 10.82 2.59
CA GLN A 269 12.94 9.40 3.01
C GLN A 269 12.08 8.61 2.04
N HIS A 270 10.92 9.17 1.66
CA HIS A 270 10.00 8.52 0.73
C HIS A 270 10.68 8.23 -0.62
N ARG A 271 11.45 9.21 -1.14
CA ARG A 271 12.19 9.04 -2.39
C ARG A 271 13.14 7.85 -2.36
N TYR A 272 13.89 7.64 -1.28
CA TYR A 272 14.94 6.62 -1.30
C TYR A 272 14.56 5.27 -0.68
N LEU A 273 13.51 5.22 0.15
CA LEU A 273 13.01 3.97 0.71
C LEU A 273 11.87 3.37 -0.11
N ASP A 274 11.06 4.22 -0.75
CA ASP A 274 9.80 3.78 -1.37
C ASP A 274 9.80 3.96 -2.91
N VAL A 275 10.40 5.04 -3.42
CA VAL A 275 10.37 5.39 -4.86
C VAL A 275 11.56 4.83 -5.64
N ASN A 276 12.79 5.11 -5.19
CA ASN A 276 14.05 4.65 -5.81
C ASN A 276 14.33 3.21 -5.39
N GLN A 277 13.56 2.29 -5.94
CA GLN A 277 13.66 0.87 -5.61
C GLN A 277 14.90 0.25 -6.28
N PRO A 278 15.57 -0.70 -5.62
CA PRO A 278 16.58 -1.53 -6.28
C PRO A 278 15.94 -2.26 -7.46
N VAL A 279 16.71 -2.52 -8.51
CA VAL A 279 16.24 -3.35 -9.62
C VAL A 279 16.14 -4.79 -9.12
N VAL A 280 14.92 -5.18 -8.75
CA VAL A 280 14.56 -6.57 -8.47
C VAL A 280 13.88 -7.15 -9.71
N ASN A 281 13.95 -8.47 -9.87
CA ASN A 281 13.31 -9.16 -10.99
C ASN A 281 11.78 -9.24 -10.76
N ASP A 282 11.08 -8.11 -10.83
CA ASP A 282 9.63 -8.03 -10.75
C ASP A 282 9.04 -7.30 -11.98
N VAL A 283 7.72 -7.46 -12.19
CA VAL A 283 7.02 -6.86 -13.33
C VAL A 283 7.00 -5.34 -13.24
N ARG A 284 6.76 -4.77 -12.05
CA ARG A 284 6.61 -3.32 -11.85
C ARG A 284 7.90 -2.57 -12.21
N THR A 285 9.06 -3.11 -11.85
CA THR A 285 10.39 -2.58 -12.13
C THR A 285 10.68 -2.62 -13.63
N LYS A 286 10.34 -3.73 -14.31
CA LYS A 286 10.47 -3.84 -15.77
C LYS A 286 9.60 -2.81 -16.49
N LEU A 287 8.32 -2.70 -16.12
CA LEU A 287 7.41 -1.72 -16.71
C LEU A 287 7.86 -0.27 -16.50
N LYS A 288 8.42 0.06 -15.32
CA LYS A 288 9.02 1.38 -15.07
C LYS A 288 10.22 1.67 -15.98
N ALA A 289 11.05 0.66 -16.25
CA ALA A 289 12.24 0.79 -17.10
C ALA A 289 11.92 0.96 -18.59
N GLU A 290 10.73 0.54 -19.04
CA GLU A 290 10.28 0.75 -20.43
C GLU A 290 9.98 2.22 -20.75
N HIS A 291 9.73 3.06 -19.72
CA HIS A 291 9.46 4.49 -19.87
C HIS A 291 8.30 4.84 -20.84
N ARG A 292 7.38 3.92 -21.12
CA ARG A 292 6.19 4.13 -21.97
C ARG A 292 5.02 4.78 -21.23
N TRP A 293 4.94 4.53 -19.93
CA TRP A 293 3.93 5.06 -19.02
C TRP A 293 4.44 6.33 -18.33
N THR A 294 3.55 7.31 -18.13
CA THR A 294 3.85 8.56 -17.43
C THR A 294 2.68 9.02 -16.57
N SER A 295 2.91 10.01 -15.71
CA SER A 295 1.88 10.75 -14.99
C SER A 295 1.79 12.17 -15.51
N GLU A 296 0.62 12.79 -15.31
CA GLU A 296 0.40 14.18 -15.67
C GLU A 296 0.93 15.12 -14.58
N ASN A 297 1.47 16.26 -14.99
CA ASN A 297 1.89 17.29 -14.05
C ASN A 297 0.67 18.06 -13.52
N ASP A 298 0.76 18.53 -12.28
CA ASP A 298 -0.25 19.42 -11.72
C ASP A 298 -0.45 20.67 -12.58
N TRP A 299 -1.69 21.17 -12.61
CA TRP A 299 -2.07 22.41 -13.30
C TRP A 299 -1.32 23.65 -12.81
N TYR A 300 -0.75 23.61 -11.60
CA TYR A 300 -0.01 24.71 -10.97
C TYR A 300 1.51 24.49 -10.96
N ALA A 301 2.03 23.40 -11.54
CA ALA A 301 3.46 23.12 -11.59
C ALA A 301 4.22 24.11 -12.50
N VAL A 302 5.54 24.22 -12.34
CA VAL A 302 6.40 25.05 -13.22
C VAL A 302 6.27 24.61 -14.68
N ASN A 303 6.22 23.30 -14.91
CA ASN A 303 5.84 22.70 -16.18
C ASN A 303 4.38 22.24 -16.09
N ALA A 304 3.47 23.21 -15.99
CA ALA A 304 2.05 22.98 -15.71
C ALA A 304 1.44 21.98 -16.70
N GLY A 305 0.78 20.96 -16.16
CA GLY A 305 -0.01 20.00 -16.92
C GLY A 305 -1.50 20.26 -16.83
N ASP A 306 -2.30 19.26 -17.20
CA ASP A 306 -3.77 19.28 -17.13
C ASP A 306 -4.34 18.51 -15.92
N TYR A 307 -3.52 18.21 -14.91
CA TYR A 307 -3.96 17.45 -13.73
C TYR A 307 -4.52 18.34 -12.61
N ALA A 308 -5.71 18.02 -12.11
CA ALA A 308 -6.26 18.50 -10.84
C ALA A 308 -6.95 17.35 -10.10
N ASP A 309 -6.68 17.17 -8.80
CA ASP A 309 -7.40 16.19 -7.98
C ASP A 309 -8.91 16.52 -7.93
N ILE A 310 -9.75 15.61 -8.39
CA ILE A 310 -11.20 15.59 -8.20
C ILE A 310 -11.51 15.50 -6.70
N VAL A 311 -10.85 14.57 -6.00
CA VAL A 311 -11.05 14.32 -4.57
C VAL A 311 -10.02 15.10 -3.78
N ARG A 312 -10.46 16.12 -3.03
CA ARG A 312 -9.57 16.98 -2.23
C ARG A 312 -10.08 17.06 -0.80
N GLN A 313 -9.17 16.91 0.16
CA GLN A 313 -9.36 17.26 1.57
C GLN A 313 -10.64 16.67 2.23
N ASP A 314 -10.50 15.52 2.88
CA ASP A 314 -11.49 14.90 3.78
C ASP A 314 -12.92 14.76 3.21
N SER A 315 -13.05 14.58 1.89
CA SER A 315 -14.31 14.81 1.19
C SER A 315 -14.74 13.59 0.37
N GLU A 316 -15.48 12.70 1.04
CA GLU A 316 -16.41 11.77 0.37
C GLU A 316 -17.41 12.54 -0.52
N THR A 317 -17.63 13.83 -0.25
CA THR A 317 -18.49 14.71 -1.05
C THR A 317 -18.01 14.92 -2.47
N ASP A 318 -16.70 14.96 -2.73
CA ASP A 318 -16.17 15.05 -4.09
C ASP A 318 -16.46 13.78 -4.89
N ILE A 319 -16.30 12.62 -4.23
CA ILE A 319 -16.60 11.31 -4.81
C ILE A 319 -18.08 11.24 -5.18
N LEU A 320 -18.97 11.61 -4.25
CA LEU A 320 -20.41 11.64 -4.51
C LEU A 320 -20.81 12.61 -5.62
N ALA A 321 -20.18 13.79 -5.70
CA ALA A 321 -20.43 14.76 -6.75
C ALA A 321 -19.97 14.25 -8.13
N TRP A 322 -18.82 13.57 -8.18
CA TRP A 322 -18.31 12.94 -9.39
C TRP A 322 -19.21 11.79 -9.84
N ASP A 323 -19.61 10.90 -8.92
CA ASP A 323 -20.55 9.81 -9.17
C ASP A 323 -21.89 10.29 -9.72
N ASP A 324 -22.46 11.35 -9.13
CA ASP A 324 -23.71 11.95 -9.61
C ASP A 324 -23.58 12.41 -11.07
N TYR A 325 -22.44 13.02 -11.42
CA TYR A 325 -22.18 13.43 -12.79
C TYR A 325 -21.98 12.23 -13.74
N GLN A 326 -21.23 11.20 -13.32
CA GLN A 326 -21.04 9.98 -14.10
C GLN A 326 -22.36 9.28 -14.42
N LEU A 327 -23.26 9.19 -13.44
CA LEU A 327 -24.62 8.67 -13.62
C LEU A 327 -25.43 9.54 -14.58
N TYR A 328 -25.33 10.87 -14.45
CA TYR A 328 -26.02 11.81 -15.32
C TYR A 328 -25.65 11.64 -16.80
N VAL A 329 -24.35 11.55 -17.11
CA VAL A 329 -23.87 11.38 -18.49
C VAL A 329 -23.78 9.92 -18.94
N LYS A 330 -24.25 8.98 -18.11
CA LYS A 330 -24.24 7.54 -18.38
C LYS A 330 -22.85 7.00 -18.75
N GLN A 331 -21.81 7.48 -18.06
CA GLN A 331 -20.40 7.10 -18.29
C GLN A 331 -19.89 7.42 -19.71
N ASP A 332 -20.44 8.44 -20.38
CA ASP A 332 -19.90 8.94 -21.64
C ASP A 332 -18.52 9.60 -21.41
N GLU A 333 -17.45 8.92 -21.85
CA GLU A 333 -16.07 9.39 -21.64
C GLU A 333 -15.77 10.76 -22.27
N SER A 334 -16.44 11.13 -23.37
CA SER A 334 -16.24 12.46 -23.97
C SER A 334 -16.80 13.56 -23.06
N GLN A 335 -17.95 13.32 -22.45
CA GLN A 335 -18.57 14.24 -21.49
C GLN A 335 -17.86 14.27 -20.14
N LEU A 336 -17.31 13.14 -19.67
CA LEU A 336 -16.46 13.07 -18.48
C LEU A 336 -15.17 13.86 -18.66
N LEU A 337 -14.49 13.64 -19.80
CA LEU A 337 -13.29 14.37 -20.18
C LEU A 337 -13.54 15.88 -20.24
N GLN A 338 -14.62 16.29 -20.92
CA GLN A 338 -14.94 17.71 -21.02
C GLN A 338 -15.22 18.34 -19.65
N LYS A 339 -16.00 17.68 -18.79
CA LYS A 339 -16.30 18.20 -17.45
C LYS A 339 -15.07 18.29 -16.56
N TYR A 340 -14.17 17.31 -16.66
CA TYR A 340 -12.89 17.34 -15.96
C TYR A 340 -12.02 18.51 -16.44
N ARG A 341 -11.92 18.77 -17.75
CA ARG A 341 -11.21 19.93 -18.30
C ARG A 341 -11.79 21.25 -17.79
N ASP A 342 -13.11 21.39 -17.79
CA ASP A 342 -13.79 22.56 -17.23
C ASP A 342 -13.45 22.77 -15.74
N PHE A 343 -13.37 21.68 -14.97
CA PHE A 343 -12.96 21.72 -13.57
C PHE A 343 -11.49 22.15 -13.38
N VAL A 344 -10.57 21.63 -14.20
CA VAL A 344 -9.15 22.04 -14.19
C VAL A 344 -9.02 23.53 -14.52
N ASP A 345 -9.75 24.01 -15.53
CA ASP A 345 -9.76 25.43 -15.90
C ASP A 345 -10.35 26.33 -14.80
N PHE A 346 -11.37 25.85 -14.10
CA PHE A 346 -11.88 26.49 -12.90
C PHE A 346 -10.80 26.59 -11.81
N CYS A 347 -10.06 25.51 -11.54
CA CYS A 347 -8.97 25.52 -10.57
C CYS A 347 -7.88 26.55 -10.94
N ARG A 348 -7.47 26.59 -12.21
CA ARG A 348 -6.50 27.57 -12.73
C ARG A 348 -6.96 29.00 -12.50
N MET A 349 -8.23 29.29 -12.81
CA MET A 349 -8.77 30.64 -12.67
C MET A 349 -8.95 31.07 -11.21
N GLN A 350 -9.32 30.16 -10.32
CA GLN A 350 -9.39 30.45 -8.90
C GLN A 350 -8.00 30.45 -8.23
N ASN A 351 -6.97 29.96 -8.92
CA ASN A 351 -5.65 29.69 -8.38
C ASN A 351 -5.70 28.83 -7.09
N VAL A 352 -6.67 27.92 -7.02
CA VAL A 352 -6.85 26.97 -5.92
C VAL A 352 -7.70 25.80 -6.38
N ASN A 353 -7.34 24.58 -5.95
CA ASN A 353 -8.20 23.40 -6.08
C ASN A 353 -8.93 23.15 -4.74
N LYS A 354 -10.25 23.35 -4.73
CA LYS A 354 -11.14 23.12 -3.57
C LYS A 354 -11.89 21.78 -3.63
N GLY A 355 -11.60 20.94 -4.61
CA GLY A 355 -12.33 19.70 -4.87
C GLY A 355 -13.45 19.87 -5.89
N PHE A 356 -13.83 18.76 -6.52
CA PHE A 356 -14.85 18.72 -7.56
C PHE A 356 -16.23 19.13 -7.05
N ALA A 357 -16.59 18.83 -5.79
CA ALA A 357 -17.87 19.19 -5.21
C ALA A 357 -18.08 20.71 -5.15
N ASP A 358 -17.03 21.50 -4.88
CA ASP A 358 -17.12 22.97 -4.87
C ASP A 358 -17.44 23.52 -6.26
N TYR A 359 -16.73 23.01 -7.28
CA TYR A 359 -16.99 23.30 -8.68
C TYR A 359 -18.42 22.88 -9.07
N TYR A 360 -18.79 21.65 -8.74
CA TYR A 360 -20.07 21.06 -9.11
C TYR A 360 -21.25 21.77 -8.45
N LYS A 361 -21.11 22.27 -7.22
CA LYS A 361 -22.11 23.10 -6.55
C LYS A 361 -22.35 24.42 -7.29
N LYS A 362 -21.31 25.01 -7.90
CA LYS A 362 -21.39 26.31 -8.57
C LYS A 362 -21.95 26.20 -9.99
N TYR A 363 -21.60 25.16 -10.74
CA TYR A 363 -21.96 25.01 -12.15
C TYR A 363 -22.96 23.87 -12.43
N GLY A 364 -23.13 22.91 -11.52
CA GLY A 364 -24.10 21.83 -11.64
C GLY A 364 -23.83 20.89 -12.84
N ARG A 365 -24.83 20.07 -13.15
CA ARG A 365 -24.79 19.05 -14.21
C ARG A 365 -24.55 19.65 -15.60
N ASP A 366 -25.38 20.63 -15.97
CA ASP A 366 -25.48 21.12 -17.35
C ASP A 366 -24.66 22.36 -17.68
N ARG A 367 -24.18 23.11 -16.67
CA ARG A 367 -23.43 24.33 -16.97
C ARG A 367 -21.97 23.96 -17.23
N LEU A 368 -21.48 24.44 -18.36
CA LEU A 368 -20.08 24.45 -18.71
C LEU A 368 -19.41 25.65 -18.05
N TYR A 369 -18.13 25.48 -17.73
CA TYR A 369 -17.33 26.61 -17.30
C TYR A 369 -16.97 27.49 -18.50
N ASN A 370 -17.68 28.60 -18.66
CA ASN A 370 -17.39 29.56 -19.73
C ASN A 370 -16.37 30.60 -19.26
N LYS A 371 -15.16 30.54 -19.82
CA LYS A 371 -14.02 31.46 -19.58
C LYS A 371 -14.33 32.96 -19.81
N LYS A 372 -15.52 33.31 -20.33
CA LYS A 372 -15.97 34.66 -20.71
C LYS A 372 -16.77 35.42 -19.64
N LEU A 373 -16.84 34.94 -18.40
CA LEU A 373 -17.43 35.69 -17.29
C LEU A 373 -16.38 35.89 -16.18
N ALA A 374 -15.45 36.82 -16.44
CA ALA A 374 -14.69 37.53 -15.42
C ALA A 374 -14.60 38.99 -15.85
#